data_AF-A0A524C1P8-F1
#
_entry.id   AF-A0A524C1P8-F1
#
_cell.length_a   1.000
_cell.length_b   1.000
_cell.length_c   1.000
_cell.angle_alpha   90.00
_cell.angle_beta   90.00
_cell.angle_gamma   90.00
#
_symmetry.space_group_name_H-M   'P 1'
#
loop_
_entity.id
_entity.type
_entity.pdbx_description
1 polymer ?
#
loop_
_entity_poly.entity_id
_entity_poly.type
_entity_poly.pdbx_seq_one_letter_code
_entity_poly.pdbx_strand_id
1 'polypeptide(L)'
;MVLYQNIISASILTIFSTFIWVAAAQTLYVRDIKPEGWDLIPQMVQIFTSTYGEWSGILFILCGIFALFSSVIGPFYGFSRLWEESFEKLGLYKRYSIEKETVYRICLVFFTILPLIFIFLVARPMWLFSTASMLTGPILGLIYITPIFISYQEIKKDAPELAPTRYWAIFLAILSGVLMIILSLLGFG
;
A
#
# COMPACT_ATOMS: atom_id res chain seq x y z
N MET A 1 -17.18 15.54 12.42
CA MET A 1 -17.34 15.49 10.95
C MET A 1 -16.38 14.48 10.31
N VAL A 2 -15.07 14.59 10.54
CA VAL A 2 -14.03 13.70 9.99
C VAL A 2 -14.25 12.21 10.31
N LEU A 3 -14.68 11.85 11.52
CA LEU A 3 -14.93 10.46 11.90
C LEU A 3 -16.03 9.80 11.04
N TYR A 4 -17.15 10.50 10.81
CA TYR A 4 -18.26 9.99 10.01
C TYR A 4 -17.84 9.81 8.54
N GLN A 5 -17.10 10.77 8.00
CA GLN A 5 -16.52 10.66 6.67
C GLN A 5 -15.63 9.42 6.54
N ASN A 6 -14.72 9.21 7.49
CA ASN A 6 -13.82 8.06 7.48
C ASN A 6 -14.57 6.73 7.58
N ILE A 7 -15.60 6.64 8.43
CA ILE A 7 -16.41 5.42 8.57
C ILE A 7 -17.18 5.12 7.27
N ILE A 8 -17.80 6.13 6.65
CA ILE A 8 -18.53 5.96 5.40
C ILE A 8 -17.58 5.53 4.28
N SER A 9 -16.44 6.22 4.13
CA SER A 9 -15.43 5.88 3.13
C SER A 9 -14.88 4.46 3.33
N ALA A 10 -14.55 4.08 4.56
CA ALA A 10 -14.05 2.73 4.87
C ALA A 10 -15.11 1.65 4.58
N SER A 11 -16.38 1.93 4.88
CA SER A 11 -17.48 0.99 4.64
C SER A 11 -17.70 0.77 3.15
N ILE A 12 -17.75 1.86 2.36
CA ILE A 12 -17.86 1.79 0.90
C ILE A 12 -16.69 0.99 0.33
N LEU A 13 -15.46 1.33 0.73
CA LEU A 13 -14.26 0.63 0.26
C LEU A 13 -14.32 -0.87 0.57
N THR A 14 -14.74 -1.24 1.78
CA THR A 14 -14.82 -2.65 2.20
C THR A 14 -15.84 -3.44 1.38
N ILE A 15 -17.03 -2.86 1.15
CA ILE A 15 -18.10 -3.52 0.38
C ILE A 15 -17.66 -3.71 -1.08
N PHE A 16 -17.17 -2.63 -1.71
CA PHE A 16 -16.69 -2.71 -3.09
C PHE A 16 -15.52 -3.69 -3.25
N SER A 17 -14.56 -3.67 -2.32
CA SER A 17 -13.44 -4.62 -2.35
C SER A 17 -13.93 -6.06 -2.24
N THR A 18 -14.89 -6.33 -1.35
CA THR A 18 -15.46 -7.68 -1.20
C THR A 18 -16.10 -8.16 -2.50
N PHE A 19 -16.88 -7.31 -3.19
CA PHE A 19 -17.45 -7.67 -4.48
C PHE A 19 -16.40 -7.95 -5.55
N ILE A 20 -15.33 -7.17 -5.59
CA ILE A 20 -14.20 -7.40 -6.51
C ILE A 20 -13.54 -8.75 -6.21
N TRP A 21 -13.24 -9.05 -4.94
CA TRP A 21 -12.63 -10.32 -4.54
C TRP A 21 -13.53 -11.53 -4.87
N VAL A 22 -14.83 -11.43 -4.63
CA VAL A 22 -15.79 -12.49 -4.96
C VAL A 22 -15.88 -12.69 -6.49
N ALA A 23 -15.97 -11.61 -7.27
CA ALA A 23 -15.99 -11.69 -8.73
C ALA A 23 -14.69 -12.27 -9.31
N ALA A 24 -13.54 -11.86 -8.77
CA ALA A 24 -12.24 -12.41 -9.14
C ALA A 24 -12.16 -13.91 -8.80
N ALA A 25 -12.59 -14.32 -7.60
CA ALA A 25 -12.59 -15.71 -7.19
C ALA A 25 -13.47 -16.57 -8.12
N GLN A 26 -14.69 -16.12 -8.43
CA GLN A 26 -15.59 -16.85 -9.31
C GLN A 26 -15.04 -17.00 -10.75
N THR A 27 -14.43 -15.95 -11.29
CA THR A 27 -13.92 -15.98 -12.68
C THR A 27 -12.65 -16.82 -12.83
N LEU A 28 -11.75 -16.78 -11.84
CA LEU A 28 -10.49 -17.52 -11.86
C LEU A 28 -10.66 -18.99 -11.45
N TYR A 29 -11.44 -19.27 -10.40
CA TYR A 29 -11.61 -20.62 -9.87
C TYR A 29 -12.29 -21.56 -10.86
N VAL A 30 -13.29 -21.08 -11.61
CA VAL A 30 -14.05 -21.90 -12.58
C VAL A 30 -13.18 -22.34 -13.76
N ARG A 31 -12.11 -21.60 -14.08
CA ARG A 31 -11.27 -21.85 -15.27
C ARG A 31 -9.94 -22.55 -14.95
N ASP A 32 -9.62 -22.75 -13.67
CA ASP A 32 -8.33 -23.28 -13.17
C ASP A 32 -7.09 -22.59 -13.79
N ILE A 33 -7.25 -21.31 -14.17
CA ILE A 33 -6.16 -20.52 -14.74
C ILE A 33 -5.37 -19.91 -13.58
N LYS A 34 -4.06 -20.20 -13.54
CA LYS A 34 -3.10 -19.54 -12.66
C LYS A 34 -2.26 -18.58 -13.50
N PRO A 35 -2.60 -17.27 -13.52
CA PRO A 35 -1.88 -16.31 -14.33
C PRO A 35 -0.48 -16.11 -13.73
N GLU A 36 0.54 -16.54 -14.45
CA GLU A 36 1.94 -16.37 -14.05
C GLU A 36 2.75 -15.71 -15.16
N GLY A 37 3.85 -15.04 -14.78
CA GLY A 37 4.80 -14.46 -15.72
C GLY A 37 4.28 -13.21 -16.44
N TRP A 38 4.82 -12.98 -17.64
CA TRP A 38 4.56 -11.78 -18.46
C TRP A 38 3.19 -11.80 -19.14
N ASP A 39 2.57 -12.97 -19.27
CA ASP A 39 1.26 -13.14 -19.92
C ASP A 39 0.08 -12.87 -19.00
N LEU A 40 0.33 -12.38 -17.78
CA LEU A 40 -0.71 -12.09 -16.80
C LEU A 40 -1.77 -11.11 -17.35
N ILE A 41 -1.34 -9.98 -17.94
CA ILE A 41 -2.27 -8.97 -18.44
C ILE A 41 -3.10 -9.50 -19.62
N PRO A 42 -2.50 -10.11 -20.67
CA PRO A 42 -3.27 -10.74 -21.74
C PRO A 42 -4.28 -11.78 -21.25
N GLN A 43 -3.90 -12.63 -20.29
CA GLN A 43 -4.80 -13.64 -19.71
C GLN A 43 -5.96 -12.98 -18.95
N MET A 44 -5.70 -11.94 -18.17
CA MET A 44 -6.78 -11.20 -17.48
C MET A 44 -7.74 -10.57 -18.49
N VAL A 45 -7.22 -9.91 -19.52
CA VAL A 45 -8.04 -9.31 -20.58
C VAL A 45 -8.91 -10.37 -21.25
N GLN A 46 -8.34 -11.54 -21.59
CA GLN A 46 -9.08 -12.64 -22.21
C GLN A 46 -10.22 -13.18 -21.31
N ILE A 47 -10.00 -13.25 -20.00
CA ILE A 47 -11.03 -13.67 -19.03
C ILE A 47 -12.19 -12.67 -19.02
N PHE A 48 -11.90 -11.36 -19.00
CA PHE A 48 -12.93 -10.32 -19.04
C PHE A 48 -13.67 -10.31 -20.38
N THR A 49 -12.95 -10.33 -21.51
CA THR A 49 -13.58 -10.29 -22.84
C THR A 49 -14.45 -11.50 -23.13
N SER A 50 -14.04 -12.69 -22.68
CA SER A 50 -14.87 -13.90 -22.85
C SER A 50 -16.11 -13.94 -21.93
N THR A 51 -16.13 -13.16 -20.85
CA THR A 51 -17.25 -13.14 -19.90
C THR A 51 -18.24 -12.00 -20.21
N TYR A 52 -17.74 -10.82 -20.58
CA TYR A 52 -18.55 -9.61 -20.76
C TYR A 52 -18.57 -9.07 -22.20
N GLY A 53 -17.78 -9.64 -23.11
CA GLY A 53 -17.65 -9.20 -24.50
C GLY A 53 -16.42 -8.31 -24.74
N GLU A 54 -16.11 -8.05 -26.01
CA GLU A 54 -14.84 -7.43 -26.45
C GLU A 54 -14.59 -6.03 -25.89
N TRP A 55 -15.64 -5.22 -25.76
CA TRP A 55 -15.59 -3.86 -25.18
C TRP A 55 -15.04 -3.83 -23.74
N SER A 56 -15.25 -4.90 -22.97
CA SER A 56 -14.78 -5.00 -21.59
C SER A 56 -13.25 -5.08 -21.48
N GLY A 57 -12.57 -5.63 -22.50
CA GLY A 57 -11.12 -5.71 -22.53
C GLY A 57 -10.47 -4.33 -22.61
N ILE A 58 -11.05 -3.42 -23.40
CA ILE A 58 -10.58 -2.04 -23.54
C ILE A 58 -10.75 -1.29 -22.20
N LEU A 59 -11.92 -1.43 -21.57
CA LEU A 59 -12.17 -0.84 -20.26
C LEU A 59 -11.21 -1.36 -19.19
N PHE A 60 -10.94 -2.67 -19.17
CA PHE A 60 -10.01 -3.27 -18.23
C PHE A 60 -8.59 -2.69 -18.38
N ILE A 61 -8.09 -2.57 -19.60
CA ILE A 61 -6.76 -2.00 -19.87
C ILE A 61 -6.70 -0.53 -19.45
N LEU A 62 -7.72 0.27 -19.81
CA LEU A 62 -7.78 1.69 -19.43
C LEU A 62 -7.81 1.87 -17.91
N CYS A 63 -8.67 1.15 -17.21
CA CYS A 63 -8.72 1.16 -15.75
C CYS A 63 -7.40 0.71 -15.13
N GLY A 64 -6.75 -0.32 -15.70
CA GLY A 64 -5.44 -0.79 -15.27
C GLY A 64 -4.35 0.29 -15.38
N ILE A 65 -4.33 1.05 -16.49
CA ILE A 65 -3.39 2.17 -16.67
C ILE A 65 -3.61 3.23 -15.59
N PHE A 66 -4.86 3.67 -15.36
CA PHE A 66 -5.16 4.68 -14.35
C PHE A 66 -4.83 4.20 -12.93
N ALA A 67 -5.12 2.94 -12.61
CA ALA A 67 -4.81 2.35 -11.31
C ALA A 67 -3.29 2.27 -11.07
N LEU A 68 -2.53 1.82 -12.07
CA LEU A 68 -1.07 1.77 -12.00
C LEU A 68 -0.47 3.17 -11.87
N PHE A 69 -0.94 4.13 -12.66
CA PHE A 69 -0.47 5.52 -12.60
C PHE A 69 -0.67 6.15 -11.22
N SER A 70 -1.87 5.99 -10.64
CA SER A 70 -2.16 6.45 -9.27
C SER A 70 -1.24 5.81 -8.23
N SER A 71 -0.97 4.51 -8.39
CA SER A 71 -0.15 3.73 -7.45
C SER A 71 1.34 4.08 -7.52
N VAL A 72 1.82 4.66 -8.62
CA VAL A 72 3.23 5.04 -8.82
C VAL A 72 3.51 6.45 -8.32
N ILE A 73 2.62 7.41 -8.58
CA ILE A 73 2.86 8.83 -8.24
C ILE A 73 2.98 9.05 -6.73
N GLY A 74 2.09 8.43 -5.95
CA GLY A 74 2.07 8.59 -4.50
C GLY A 74 3.40 8.22 -3.84
N PRO A 75 3.91 6.99 -4.02
CA PRO A 75 5.20 6.57 -3.50
C PRO A 75 6.38 7.36 -4.04
N PHE A 76 6.40 7.71 -5.33
CA PHE A 76 7.54 8.42 -5.94
C PHE A 76 7.76 9.79 -5.31
N TYR A 77 6.70 10.55 -5.06
CA TYR A 77 6.82 11.84 -4.39
C TYR A 77 6.92 11.67 -2.87
N GLY A 78 6.00 10.88 -2.29
CA GLY A 78 5.84 10.74 -0.85
C GLY A 78 7.03 10.09 -0.17
N PHE A 79 7.52 8.95 -0.66
CA PHE A 79 8.65 8.26 -0.03
C PHE A 79 9.97 8.97 -0.25
N SER A 80 10.20 9.53 -1.44
CA SER A 80 11.41 10.32 -1.70
C SER A 80 11.50 11.52 -0.75
N ARG A 81 10.38 12.18 -0.49
CA ARG A 81 10.31 13.29 0.48
C ARG A 81 10.47 12.81 1.92
N LEU A 82 9.78 11.74 2.30
CA LEU A 82 9.86 11.19 3.66
C LEU A 82 11.30 10.77 4.03
N TRP A 83 12.02 10.16 3.10
CA TRP A 83 13.41 9.75 3.29
C TRP A 83 14.34 10.96 3.34
N GLU A 84 14.14 11.96 2.49
CA GLU A 84 14.88 13.23 2.51
C GLU A 84 14.78 13.94 3.87
N GLU A 85 13.57 14.03 4.43
CA GLU A 85 13.32 14.61 5.76
C GLU A 85 13.88 13.73 6.90
N SER A 86 13.86 12.40 6.72
CA SER A 86 14.45 11.47 7.70
C SER A 86 15.97 11.62 7.75
N PHE A 87 16.63 11.77 6.59
CA PHE A 87 18.05 12.07 6.52
C PHE A 87 18.40 13.44 7.10
N GLU A 88 17.46 14.40 7.06
CA GLU A 88 17.64 15.70 7.72
C GLU A 88 17.73 15.56 9.23
N LYS A 89 16.78 14.83 9.82
CA LYS A 89 16.76 14.57 11.26
C LYS A 89 17.99 13.79 11.73
N LEU A 90 18.58 12.96 10.87
CA LEU A 90 19.83 12.23 11.15
C LEU A 90 21.10 13.11 11.02
N GLY A 91 20.97 14.38 10.62
CA GLY A 91 22.09 15.34 10.55
C GLY A 91 23.01 15.15 9.35
N LEU A 92 22.60 14.39 8.33
CA LEU A 92 23.42 14.10 7.14
C LEU A 92 23.82 15.36 6.37
N TYR A 93 22.92 16.33 6.24
CA TYR A 93 23.22 17.59 5.55
C TYR A 93 24.29 18.42 6.24
N LYS A 94 24.30 18.42 7.58
CA LYS A 94 25.32 19.15 8.37
C LYS A 94 26.69 18.48 8.29
N ARG A 95 26.72 17.15 8.10
CA ARG A 95 27.96 16.36 8.07
C ARG A 95 28.65 16.33 6.71
N TYR A 96 27.89 16.37 5.62
CA TYR A 96 28.42 16.20 4.26
C TYR A 96 28.20 17.43 3.34
N SER A 97 27.62 18.52 3.85
CA SER A 97 27.33 19.76 3.08
C SER A 97 26.62 19.50 1.74
N ILE A 98 25.65 18.58 1.74
CA ILE A 98 24.88 18.20 0.56
C ILE A 98 23.62 19.07 0.50
N GLU A 99 23.15 19.42 -0.70
CA GLU A 99 21.88 20.10 -0.87
C GLU A 99 20.69 19.13 -0.73
N LYS A 100 19.60 19.59 -0.10
CA LYS A 100 18.36 18.82 0.06
C LYS A 100 17.80 18.31 -1.26
N GLU A 101 17.88 19.15 -2.29
CA GLU A 101 17.38 18.80 -3.63
C GLU A 101 18.15 17.62 -4.25
N THR A 102 19.46 17.54 -4.02
CA THR A 102 20.27 16.40 -4.50
C THR A 102 19.84 15.10 -3.83
N VAL A 103 19.63 15.12 -2.51
CA VAL A 103 19.19 13.92 -1.77
C VAL A 103 17.78 13.50 -2.19
N TYR A 104 16.87 14.44 -2.37
CA TYR A 104 15.54 14.17 -2.91
C TYR A 104 15.60 13.48 -4.29
N ARG A 105 16.38 14.05 -5.23
CA ARG A 105 16.54 13.48 -6.58
C ARG A 105 17.17 12.09 -6.54
N ILE A 106 18.15 11.86 -5.68
CA ILE A 106 18.76 10.53 -5.49
C ILE A 106 17.72 9.53 -4.97
N CYS A 107 16.92 9.92 -3.96
CA CYS A 107 15.86 9.05 -3.44
C CYS A 107 14.81 8.73 -4.51
N LEU A 108 14.41 9.72 -5.30
CA LEU A 108 13.45 9.54 -6.40
C LEU A 108 13.97 8.56 -7.45
N VAL A 109 15.22 8.74 -7.89
CA VAL A 109 15.86 7.84 -8.85
C VAL A 109 16.00 6.44 -8.26
N PHE A 110 16.40 6.33 -7.00
CA PHE A 110 16.51 5.05 -6.29
C PHE A 110 15.17 4.31 -6.24
N PHE A 111 14.09 4.96 -5.82
CA PHE A 111 12.75 4.35 -5.77
C PHE A 111 12.13 4.06 -7.15
N THR A 112 12.64 4.70 -8.21
CA THR A 112 12.23 4.40 -9.59
C THR A 112 12.98 3.20 -10.15
N ILE A 113 14.30 3.15 -9.98
CA ILE A 113 15.17 2.12 -10.55
C ILE A 113 15.07 0.80 -9.79
N LEU A 114 14.93 0.85 -8.46
CA LEU A 114 14.87 -0.35 -7.63
C LEU A 114 13.78 -1.34 -8.06
N PRO A 115 12.50 -0.96 -8.21
CA PRO A 115 11.47 -1.90 -8.66
C PRO A 115 11.70 -2.40 -10.10
N LEU A 116 12.30 -1.58 -10.98
CA LEU A 116 12.68 -1.99 -12.33
C LEU A 116 13.73 -3.11 -12.30
N ILE A 117 14.78 -2.96 -11.48
CA ILE A 117 15.80 -4.00 -11.31
C ILE A 117 15.15 -5.29 -10.78
N PHE A 118 14.28 -5.17 -9.77
CA PHE A 118 13.60 -6.31 -9.16
C PHE A 118 12.73 -7.09 -10.16
N ILE A 119 11.94 -6.40 -11.00
CA ILE A 119 11.10 -7.10 -12.00
C ILE A 119 11.94 -7.82 -13.06
N PHE A 120 13.04 -7.22 -13.52
CA PHE A 120 13.92 -7.85 -14.53
C PHE A 120 14.73 -9.03 -13.98
N LEU A 121 15.12 -9.00 -12.70
CA LEU A 121 15.85 -10.11 -12.07
C LEU A 121 14.95 -11.30 -11.73
N VAL A 122 13.74 -11.04 -11.23
CA VAL A 122 12.85 -12.10 -10.72
C VAL A 122 11.95 -12.66 -11.82
N ALA A 123 11.59 -11.86 -12.83
CA ALA A 123 10.73 -12.23 -13.97
C ALA A 123 9.39 -12.92 -13.60
N ARG A 124 8.95 -12.81 -12.33
CA ARG A 124 7.70 -13.36 -11.79
C ARG A 124 6.92 -12.25 -11.08
N PRO A 125 6.11 -11.45 -11.81
CA PRO A 125 5.45 -10.26 -11.28
C PRO A 125 4.52 -10.57 -10.08
N MET A 126 3.78 -11.69 -10.14
CA MET A 126 2.87 -12.09 -9.05
C MET A 126 3.59 -12.42 -7.76
N TRP A 127 4.73 -13.10 -7.85
CA TRP A 127 5.54 -13.42 -6.67
C TRP A 127 6.13 -12.15 -6.07
N LEU A 128 6.60 -11.22 -6.91
CA LEU A 128 7.14 -9.94 -6.45
C LEU A 128 6.07 -9.07 -5.79
N PHE A 129 4.86 -9.07 -6.36
CA PHE A 129 3.71 -8.37 -5.79
C PHE A 129 3.31 -8.93 -4.42
N SER A 130 3.19 -10.26 -4.30
CA SER A 130 2.83 -10.91 -3.04
C SER A 130 3.92 -10.75 -1.96
N THR A 131 5.20 -10.83 -2.33
CA THR A 131 6.27 -10.58 -1.35
C THR A 131 6.32 -9.12 -0.93
N ALA A 132 6.05 -8.17 -1.83
CA ALA A 132 5.94 -6.76 -1.48
C ALA A 132 4.75 -6.49 -0.53
N SER A 133 3.59 -7.12 -0.73
CA SER A 133 2.45 -6.99 0.20
C SER A 133 2.76 -7.59 1.57
N MET A 134 3.46 -8.74 1.61
CA MET A 134 3.94 -9.35 2.87
C MET A 134 4.93 -8.46 3.64
N LEU A 135 5.74 -7.66 2.94
CA LEU A 135 6.70 -6.74 3.57
C LEU A 135 6.05 -5.42 4.01
N THR A 136 5.01 -4.96 3.31
CA THR A 136 4.34 -3.70 3.65
C THR A 136 3.37 -3.84 4.83
N GLY A 137 2.79 -5.02 5.07
CA GLY A 137 1.84 -5.21 6.16
C GLY A 137 2.42 -4.94 7.56
N PRO A 138 3.65 -5.37 7.91
CA PRO A 138 4.26 -5.00 9.18
C PRO A 138 4.50 -3.49 9.32
N ILE A 139 4.89 -2.81 8.23
CA ILE A 139 5.09 -1.36 8.22
C ILE A 139 3.77 -0.65 8.49
N LEU A 140 2.68 -1.07 7.84
CA LEU A 140 1.34 -0.53 8.09
C LEU A 140 0.88 -0.80 9.53
N GLY A 141 1.13 -2.00 10.06
CA GLY A 141 0.82 -2.33 11.45
C GLY A 141 1.53 -1.40 12.44
N LEU A 142 2.82 -1.11 12.20
CA LEU A 142 3.58 -0.13 12.99
C LEU A 142 3.02 1.29 12.86
N ILE A 143 2.53 1.69 11.68
CA ILE A 143 1.86 2.98 11.47
C ILE A 143 0.55 3.09 12.28
N TYR A 144 -0.14 1.99 12.59
CA TYR A 144 -1.29 2.05 13.49
C TYR A 144 -0.89 2.18 14.98
N ILE A 145 0.19 1.51 15.39
CA ILE A 145 0.62 1.44 16.79
C ILE A 145 1.40 2.71 17.19
N THR A 146 2.28 3.20 16.33
CA THR A 146 3.22 4.30 16.65
C THR A 146 2.53 5.61 17.01
N PRO A 147 1.53 6.11 16.25
CA PRO A 147 0.82 7.34 16.59
C PRO A 147 0.05 7.23 17.91
N ILE A 148 -0.47 6.05 18.25
CA ILE A 148 -1.14 5.82 19.55
C ILE A 148 -0.13 5.93 20.68
N PHE A 149 1.05 5.34 20.51
CA PHE A 149 2.12 5.41 21.50
C PHE A 149 2.63 6.85 21.67
N ILE A 150 2.91 7.56 20.57
CA ILE A 150 3.31 8.97 20.59
C ILE A 150 2.20 9.83 21.21
N SER A 151 0.95 9.63 20.79
CA SER A 151 -0.21 10.31 21.36
C SER A 151 -0.29 10.09 22.87
N TYR A 152 -0.08 8.88 23.37
CA TYR A 152 -0.06 8.62 24.82
C TYR A 152 1.10 9.33 25.54
N GLN A 153 2.28 9.41 24.91
CA GLN A 153 3.46 10.07 25.49
C GLN A 153 3.34 11.60 25.50
N GLU A 154 2.89 12.19 24.38
CA GLU A 154 2.77 13.65 24.22
C GLU A 154 1.54 14.19 24.97
N ILE A 155 0.40 13.50 24.96
CA ILE A 155 -0.81 13.92 25.71
C ILE A 155 -0.55 13.93 27.22
N LYS A 156 0.25 12.98 27.73
CA LYS A 156 0.65 12.92 29.14
C LYS A 156 1.54 14.12 29.54
N LYS A 157 2.22 14.74 28.58
CA LYS A 157 3.23 15.78 28.82
C LYS A 157 2.70 17.19 28.56
N ASP A 158 1.93 17.38 27.48
CA ASP A 158 1.63 18.71 26.93
C ASP A 158 0.13 19.08 26.92
N ALA A 159 -0.82 18.13 26.98
CA ALA A 159 -2.27 18.44 26.94
C ALA A 159 -3.19 17.34 27.53
N PRO A 160 -3.38 17.27 28.86
CA PRO A 160 -4.18 16.23 29.51
C PRO A 160 -5.68 16.26 29.17
N GLU A 161 -6.21 17.37 28.65
CA GLU A 161 -7.63 17.51 28.25
C GLU A 161 -7.99 16.76 26.96
N LEU A 162 -6.98 16.39 26.15
CA LEU A 162 -7.14 15.60 24.92
C LEU A 162 -6.99 14.10 25.17
N ALA A 163 -6.99 13.67 26.44
CA ALA A 163 -6.88 12.27 26.81
C ALA A 163 -7.90 11.42 26.04
N PRO A 164 -7.46 10.33 25.39
CA PRO A 164 -8.35 9.49 24.61
C PRO A 164 -9.41 8.87 25.53
N THR A 165 -10.63 9.40 25.47
CA THR A 165 -11.77 8.98 26.28
C THR A 165 -12.31 7.60 25.90
N ARG A 166 -11.91 7.07 24.73
CA ARG A 166 -12.42 5.81 24.17
C ARG A 166 -11.34 4.75 24.11
N TYR A 167 -11.05 4.14 25.26
CA TYR A 167 -10.10 3.01 25.39
C TYR A 167 -10.38 1.84 24.41
N TRP A 168 -11.65 1.63 24.03
CA TRP A 168 -12.02 0.63 23.03
C TRP A 168 -11.45 0.92 21.63
N ALA A 169 -11.36 2.18 21.22
CA ALA A 169 -10.77 2.56 19.93
C ALA A 169 -9.25 2.31 19.91
N ILE A 170 -8.57 2.55 21.04
CA ILE A 170 -7.14 2.24 21.20
C ILE A 170 -6.92 0.73 21.13
N PHE A 171 -7.73 -0.04 21.85
CA PHE A 171 -7.66 -1.50 21.82
C PHE A 171 -7.85 -2.05 20.40
N LEU A 172 -8.87 -1.56 19.68
CA LEU A 172 -9.11 -1.98 18.30
C LEU A 172 -7.96 -1.62 17.35
N ALA A 173 -7.34 -0.46 17.51
CA ALA A 173 -6.25 -0.05 16.65
C ALA A 173 -4.96 -0.84 16.92
N ILE A 174 -4.66 -1.16 18.19
CA ILE A 174 -3.55 -2.06 18.55
C ILE A 174 -3.83 -3.48 18.03
N LEU A 175 -5.04 -4.00 18.24
CA LEU A 175 -5.44 -5.31 17.72
C LEU A 175 -5.32 -5.36 16.20
N SER A 176 -5.80 -4.32 15.50
CA SER A 176 -5.67 -4.20 14.03
C SER A 176 -4.21 -4.19 13.61
N GLY A 177 -3.35 -3.42 14.28
CA GLY A 177 -1.92 -3.36 13.95
C GLY A 177 -1.22 -4.71 14.14
N VAL A 178 -1.51 -5.40 15.25
CA VAL A 178 -0.97 -6.74 15.52
C VAL A 178 -1.47 -7.76 14.51
N LEU A 179 -2.77 -7.77 14.20
CA LEU A 179 -3.35 -8.66 13.21
C LEU A 179 -2.75 -8.41 11.82
N MET A 180 -2.53 -7.15 11.42
CA MET A 180 -1.89 -6.84 10.14
C MET A 180 -0.46 -7.38 10.06
N ILE A 181 0.33 -7.26 11.13
CA ILE A 181 1.68 -7.81 11.18
C ILE A 181 1.64 -9.34 11.03
N ILE A 182 0.76 -10.01 11.80
CA ILE A 182 0.67 -11.47 11.81
C ILE A 182 0.17 -12.00 10.46
N LEU A 183 -0.94 -11.48 9.95
CA LEU A 183 -1.55 -11.95 8.70
C LEU A 183 -0.65 -11.73 7.50
N SER A 184 0.06 -10.60 7.47
CA SER A 184 1.01 -10.28 6.41
C SER A 184 2.23 -11.21 6.41
N LEU A 185 2.77 -11.54 7.60
CA LEU A 185 3.87 -12.51 7.73
C LEU A 185 3.45 -13.95 7.38
N LEU A 186 2.18 -14.30 7.59
CA LEU A 186 1.62 -15.60 7.22
C LEU A 186 1.35 -15.74 5.71
N GLY A 187 1.57 -14.69 4.91
CA GLY A 187 1.36 -14.74 3.46
C GLY A 187 -0.08 -14.52 3.02
N PHE A 188 -0.95 -14.04 3.91
CA PHE A 188 -2.33 -13.63 3.59
C PHE A 188 -2.45 -12.12 3.35
N GLY A 189 -1.33 -11.44 3.08
CA GLY A 189 -1.24 -9.99 2.87
C GLY A 189 -1.31 -9.58 1.40
#